data_AF-A0A9J6FAM0-F1
#
_entry.id   AF-A0A9J6FAM0-F1
#
_cell.length_a   1.000
_cell.length_b   1.000
_cell.length_c   1.000
_cell.angle_alpha   90.00
_cell.angle_beta   90.00
_cell.angle_gamma   90.00
#
_symmetry.space_group_name_H-M   'P 1'
#
loop_
_entity.id
_entity.type
_entity.pdbx_description
1 polymer ?
#
loop_
_entity_poly.entity_id
_entity_poly.type
_entity_poly.pdbx_seq_one_letter_code
_entity_poly.pdbx_strand_id
1 'polypeptide(L)'
;MGCQSPFLSPEDTTSSSPYKDASTELLVEIVDEFGFLDVAECLESGRDVSFTHFQGTSHARLDRIYASLELIPKFKGYRVDPVSFSDHCMVKSSVGPRRQGTAFSWNLWKLNAKLLNDETFIDAVKKKI
;
A
#
# COMPACT_ATOMS: atom_id res chain seq x y z
N MET A 1 -15.94 -6.60 -16.21
CA MET A 1 -16.22 -5.92 -14.94
C MET A 1 -15.13 -4.89 -14.77
N GLY A 2 -15.43 -3.61 -15.02
CA GLY A 2 -14.46 -2.54 -14.85
C GLY A 2 -14.33 -2.24 -13.37
N CYS A 3 -13.14 -2.38 -12.80
CA CYS A 3 -12.84 -1.72 -11.53
C CYS A 3 -12.80 -0.23 -11.85
N GLN A 4 -13.87 0.50 -11.50
CA GLN A 4 -13.77 1.95 -11.39
C GLN A 4 -12.87 2.22 -10.20
N SER A 5 -11.79 2.99 -10.40
CA SER A 5 -10.82 3.30 -9.36
C SER A 5 -11.47 4.15 -8.27
N PRO A 6 -11.75 3.64 -7.07
CA PRO A 6 -12.39 4.41 -6.02
C PRO A 6 -11.28 5.09 -5.22
N PHE A 7 -10.67 6.14 -5.78
CA PHE A 7 -9.75 6.97 -5.00
C PHE A 7 -10.57 7.73 -3.96
N LEU A 8 -10.33 7.41 -2.68
CA LEU A 8 -11.07 7.92 -1.53
C LEU A 8 -12.52 7.46 -1.53
N SER A 9 -12.72 6.15 -1.38
CA SER A 9 -14.01 5.61 -0.99
C SER A 9 -14.50 6.35 0.27
N PRO A 10 -15.80 6.63 0.43
CA PRO A 10 -16.35 7.06 1.72
C PRO A 10 -15.96 6.13 2.88
N GLU A 11 -15.61 4.88 2.58
CA GLU A 11 -15.14 3.87 3.53
C GLU A 11 -13.69 4.12 4.03
N ASP A 12 -12.94 5.00 3.35
CA ASP A 12 -11.55 5.35 3.72
C ASP A 12 -11.46 6.33 4.89
N THR A 13 -12.59 6.87 5.37
CA THR A 13 -12.63 7.85 6.46
C THR A 13 -13.89 7.70 7.31
N THR A 14 -13.80 8.03 8.59
CA THR A 14 -14.99 8.15 9.46
C THR A 14 -15.81 9.41 9.19
N SER A 15 -15.29 10.38 8.42
CA SER A 15 -16.00 11.62 8.13
C SER A 15 -17.08 11.43 7.06
N SER A 16 -18.33 11.79 7.37
CA SER A 16 -19.44 11.75 6.41
C SER A 16 -19.36 12.80 5.29
N SER A 17 -18.47 13.79 5.43
CA SER A 17 -18.27 14.84 4.44
C SER A 17 -17.13 14.45 3.51
N PRO A 18 -17.38 14.29 2.19
CA PRO A 18 -16.31 14.10 1.24
C PRO A 18 -15.42 15.36 1.21
N TYR A 19 -14.16 15.19 1.58
CA TYR A 19 -13.15 16.24 1.49
C TYR A 19 -12.25 15.93 0.30
N LYS A 20 -12.12 16.88 -0.63
CA LYS A 20 -11.17 16.83 -1.74
C LYS A 20 -10.28 18.06 -1.65
N ASP A 21 -8.98 17.83 -1.74
CA ASP A 21 -7.98 18.88 -1.82
C ASP A 21 -7.06 18.64 -3.04
N ALA A 22 -6.10 19.55 -3.25
CA ALA A 22 -5.16 19.42 -4.35
C ALA A 22 -4.30 18.14 -4.26
N SER A 23 -4.06 17.60 -3.05
CA SER A 23 -3.28 16.38 -2.86
C SER A 23 -4.05 15.14 -3.33
N THR A 24 -5.35 15.14 -3.07
CA THR A 24 -6.29 14.13 -3.55
C THR A 24 -6.32 14.12 -5.08
N GLU A 25 -6.49 15.28 -5.70
CA GLU A 25 -6.57 15.40 -7.16
C GLU A 25 -5.28 14.94 -7.84
N LEU A 26 -4.12 15.37 -7.30
CA LEU A 26 -2.82 14.95 -7.81
C LEU A 26 -2.60 13.43 -7.66
N LEU A 27 -3.03 12.83 -6.53
CA LEU A 27 -2.92 11.39 -6.35
C LEU A 27 -3.78 10.63 -7.38
N VAL A 28 -5.01 11.09 -7.64
CA VAL A 28 -5.87 10.51 -8.68
C VAL A 28 -5.19 10.60 -10.04
N GLU A 29 -4.67 11.78 -10.40
CA GLU A 29 -3.97 12.01 -11.66
C GLU A 29 -2.80 11.05 -11.84
N ILE A 30 -1.92 10.93 -10.84
CA ILE A 30 -0.76 10.03 -10.88
C ILE A 30 -1.22 8.58 -11.04
N VAL A 31 -2.20 8.15 -10.26
CA VAL A 31 -2.60 6.75 -10.32
C VAL A 31 -3.27 6.41 -11.65
N ASP A 32 -4.12 7.27 -12.17
CA ASP A 32 -4.77 7.08 -13.46
C ASP A 32 -3.75 7.16 -14.61
N GLU A 33 -2.82 8.12 -14.58
CA GLU A 33 -1.77 8.28 -15.59
C GLU A 33 -0.91 7.01 -15.72
N PHE A 34 -0.49 6.44 -14.60
CA PHE A 34 0.38 5.26 -14.59
C PHE A 34 -0.38 3.93 -14.53
N GLY A 35 -1.73 3.97 -14.53
CA GLY A 35 -2.59 2.79 -14.49
C GLY A 35 -2.34 1.90 -13.27
N PHE A 36 -2.07 2.50 -12.11
CA PHE A 36 -1.97 1.73 -10.87
C PHE A 36 -3.35 1.44 -10.29
N LEU A 37 -3.43 0.34 -9.55
CA LEU A 37 -4.63 -0.08 -8.84
C LEU A 37 -4.32 -0.19 -7.36
N ASP A 38 -5.31 0.14 -6.53
CA ASP A 38 -5.22 -0.06 -5.09
C ASP A 38 -5.26 -1.57 -4.78
N VAL A 39 -4.19 -2.07 -4.17
CA VAL A 39 -4.05 -3.48 -3.83
C VAL A 39 -5.10 -3.92 -2.81
N ALA A 40 -5.52 -3.04 -1.89
CA ALA A 40 -6.56 -3.37 -0.92
C ALA A 40 -7.88 -3.69 -1.64
N GLU A 41 -8.32 -2.78 -2.51
CA GLU A 41 -9.54 -2.90 -3.31
C GLU A 41 -9.52 -4.13 -4.22
N CYS A 42 -8.34 -4.49 -4.76
CA CYS A 42 -8.22 -5.62 -5.69
C CYS A 42 -8.18 -6.99 -5.01
N LEU A 43 -7.72 -7.08 -3.77
CA LEU A 43 -7.51 -8.35 -3.07
C LEU A 43 -8.64 -8.71 -2.10
N GLU A 44 -9.48 -7.75 -1.74
CA GLU A 44 -10.58 -8.01 -0.81
C GLU A 44 -11.69 -8.85 -1.45
N SER A 45 -12.01 -9.95 -0.76
CA SER A 45 -13.20 -10.77 -1.01
C SER A 45 -14.36 -10.44 -0.05
N GLY A 46 -14.19 -9.43 0.81
CA GLY A 46 -15.17 -8.99 1.79
C GLY A 46 -14.62 -7.88 2.67
N ARG A 47 -15.43 -6.82 2.78
CA ARG A 47 -15.32 -5.56 3.54
C ARG A 47 -14.60 -5.65 4.90
N ASP A 48 -13.28 -5.67 4.91
CA ASP A 48 -12.50 -5.44 6.13
C ASP A 48 -11.37 -4.43 5.86
N VAL A 49 -11.67 -3.37 5.09
CA VAL A 49 -10.77 -2.22 4.99
C VAL A 49 -10.76 -1.52 6.36
N SER A 50 -9.66 -1.73 7.07
CA SER A 50 -9.38 -1.08 8.35
C SER A 50 -8.70 0.28 8.11
N PHE A 51 -9.01 1.26 8.96
CA PHE A 51 -8.25 2.51 8.99
C PHE A 51 -6.78 2.22 9.29
N THR A 52 -5.89 3.02 8.70
CA THR A 52 -4.45 2.90 8.94
C THR A 52 -3.93 4.03 9.80
N HIS A 53 -4.72 5.06 10.08
CA HIS A 53 -4.40 6.19 10.94
C HIS A 53 -5.53 6.46 11.91
N PHE A 54 -5.18 6.70 13.18
CA PHE A 54 -6.13 6.89 14.27
C PHE A 54 -5.76 8.13 15.10
N GLN A 55 -6.60 9.15 15.06
CA GLN A 55 -6.43 10.37 15.86
C GLN A 55 -7.72 10.73 16.59
N GLY A 56 -7.76 10.44 17.90
CA GLY A 56 -8.95 10.67 18.72
C GLY A 56 -10.15 9.86 18.18
N THR A 57 -11.23 10.54 17.80
CA THR A 57 -12.42 9.93 17.18
C THR A 57 -12.40 9.95 15.65
N SER A 58 -11.31 10.44 15.05
CA SER A 58 -11.13 10.53 13.60
C SER A 58 -10.21 9.41 13.13
N HIS A 59 -10.65 8.66 12.11
CA HIS A 59 -9.87 7.56 11.55
C HIS A 59 -9.87 7.63 10.02
N ALA A 60 -8.73 7.32 9.42
CA ALA A 60 -8.56 7.38 7.98
C ALA A 60 -7.62 6.28 7.45
N ARG A 61 -7.81 5.87 6.20
CA ARG A 61 -6.86 5.02 5.46
C ARG A 61 -5.92 5.91 4.64
N LEU A 62 -4.76 6.18 5.21
CA LEU A 62 -3.72 7.02 4.61
C LEU A 62 -2.59 6.19 3.98
N ASP A 63 -2.35 4.99 4.50
CA ASP A 63 -1.28 4.11 4.06
C ASP A 63 -1.83 3.12 3.03
N ARG A 64 -1.38 3.24 1.78
CA ARG A 64 -1.92 2.49 0.63
C ARG A 64 -0.80 1.83 -0.16
N ILE A 65 -1.14 0.72 -0.83
CA ILE A 65 -0.25 0.05 -1.78
C ILE A 65 -0.89 0.15 -3.15
N TYR A 66 -0.26 0.90 -4.05
CA TYR A 66 -0.63 0.97 -5.46
C TYR A 66 0.31 0.12 -6.29
N ALA A 67 -0.25 -0.65 -7.23
CA ALA A 67 0.55 -1.49 -8.11
C ALA A 67 -0.02 -1.52 -9.53
N SER A 68 0.86 -1.76 -10.50
CA SER A 68 0.43 -1.92 -11.89
C SER A 68 -0.46 -3.14 -12.05
N LEU A 69 -1.37 -3.08 -13.02
CA LEU A 69 -2.33 -4.15 -13.32
C LEU A 69 -1.66 -5.53 -13.45
N GLU A 70 -0.46 -5.61 -14.02
CA GLU A 70 0.29 -6.86 -14.20
C GLU A 70 0.77 -7.50 -12.88
N LEU A 71 0.95 -6.69 -11.83
CA LEU A 71 1.41 -7.15 -10.52
C LEU A 71 0.24 -7.57 -9.62
N ILE A 72 -0.95 -7.03 -9.81
CA ILE A 72 -2.13 -7.32 -8.97
C ILE A 72 -2.37 -8.83 -8.78
N PRO A 73 -2.36 -9.69 -9.83
CA PRO A 73 -2.55 -11.13 -9.64
C PRO A 73 -1.45 -11.83 -8.82
N LYS A 74 -0.30 -11.18 -8.63
CA LYS A 74 0.83 -11.71 -7.86
C LYS A 74 0.75 -11.36 -6.38
N PHE A 75 -0.06 -10.36 -6.01
CA PHE A 75 -0.25 -10.03 -4.60
C PHE A 75 -1.09 -11.09 -3.89
N LYS A 76 -0.83 -11.26 -2.59
CA LYS A 76 -1.49 -12.25 -1.73
C LYS A 76 -1.77 -11.65 -0.37
N GLY A 77 -3.06 -11.52 -0.10
CA GLY A 77 -3.59 -10.95 1.14
C GLY A 77 -3.29 -9.47 1.28
N TYR A 78 -4.15 -8.77 2.00
CA TYR A 78 -3.92 -7.41 2.46
C TYR A 78 -4.29 -7.40 3.93
N ARG A 79 -3.42 -6.86 4.80
CA ARG A 79 -3.65 -6.81 6.24
C ARG A 79 -3.18 -5.49 6.82
N VAL A 80 -3.92 -5.00 7.79
CA VAL A 80 -3.59 -3.82 8.58
C VAL A 80 -3.43 -4.28 10.03
N ASP A 81 -2.22 -4.16 10.57
CA ASP A 81 -1.92 -4.54 11.95
C ASP A 81 -1.61 -3.30 12.80
N PRO A 82 -2.25 -3.11 13.95
CA PRO A 82 -1.92 -1.99 14.84
C PRO A 82 -0.51 -2.15 15.40
N VAL A 83 0.18 -1.02 15.59
CA VAL A 83 1.49 -0.96 16.25
C VAL A 83 1.45 0.01 17.43
N SER A 84 2.12 -0.33 18.53
CA SER A 84 1.96 0.41 19.79
C SER A 84 2.74 1.73 19.88
N PHE A 85 3.55 2.04 18.86
CA PHE A 85 4.49 3.16 18.88
C PHE A 85 4.17 4.26 17.86
N SER A 86 3.01 4.17 17.19
CA SER A 86 2.55 5.12 16.19
C SER A 86 1.03 5.24 16.25
N ASP A 87 0.50 6.37 15.79
CA ASP A 87 -0.91 6.55 15.45
C ASP A 87 -1.25 5.96 14.08
N HIS A 88 -0.25 5.45 13.36
CA HIS A 88 -0.40 4.64 12.16
C HIS A 88 -0.32 3.13 12.43
N CYS A 89 -1.03 2.35 11.63
CA CYS A 89 -0.94 0.89 11.55
C CYS A 89 0.06 0.44 10.48
N MET A 90 0.54 -0.79 10.62
CA MET A 90 1.37 -1.45 9.62
C MET A 90 0.52 -2.10 8.54
N VAL A 91 0.66 -1.64 7.29
CA VAL A 91 0.05 -2.26 6.12
C VAL A 91 0.96 -3.33 5.55
N LYS A 92 0.41 -4.52 5.29
CA LYS A 92 1.16 -5.68 4.77
C LYS A 92 0.45 -6.34 3.62
N SER A 93 1.23 -6.63 2.59
CA SER A 93 0.86 -7.58 1.54
C SER A 93 2.10 -8.37 1.10
N SER A 94 1.89 -9.51 0.44
CA SER A 94 2.97 -10.35 -0.08
C SER A 94 2.87 -10.43 -1.60
N VAL A 95 3.99 -10.26 -2.31
CA VAL A 95 4.03 -10.39 -3.77
C VAL A 95 4.81 -11.66 -4.15
N GLY A 96 4.20 -12.48 -5.01
CA GLY A 96 4.86 -13.64 -5.62
C GLY A 96 4.55 -14.99 -4.95
N PRO A 97 5.34 -16.04 -5.27
CA PRO A 97 5.12 -17.37 -4.73
C PRO A 97 5.36 -17.40 -3.22
N ARG A 98 4.52 -18.14 -2.49
CA ARG A 98 4.66 -18.32 -1.04
C ARG A 98 5.90 -19.17 -0.79
N ARG A 99 7.03 -18.53 -0.49
CA ARG A 99 8.23 -19.21 -0.02
C ARG A 99 8.11 -19.42 1.49
N GLN A 100 8.61 -20.53 2.02
CA GLN A 100 8.76 -20.68 3.47
C GLN A 100 9.62 -19.51 3.97
N GLY A 101 9.07 -18.77 4.93
CA GLY A 101 9.75 -17.59 5.48
C GLY A 101 11.04 -18.01 6.16
N THR A 102 12.11 -17.25 5.91
CA THR A 102 13.28 -17.28 6.76
C THR A 102 12.93 -16.59 8.09
N ALA A 103 13.62 -16.96 9.17
CA ALA A 103 13.43 -16.31 10.47
C ALA A 103 13.63 -14.78 10.31
N PHE A 104 12.83 -14.00 11.03
CA PHE A 104 12.94 -12.55 11.02
C PHE A 104 14.39 -12.13 11.32
N SER A 105 14.93 -11.26 10.48
CA SER A 105 16.27 -10.71 10.63
C SER A 105 16.18 -9.20 10.59
N TRP A 106 16.88 -8.54 11.52
CA TRP A 106 17.09 -7.09 11.49
C TRP A 106 17.91 -6.60 10.29
N ASN A 107 18.32 -7.48 9.37
CA ASN A 107 18.88 -7.06 8.09
C ASN A 107 17.81 -7.02 6.97
N LEU A 108 16.57 -7.44 7.25
CA LEU A 108 15.46 -7.53 6.30
C LEU A 108 14.33 -6.52 6.57
N TRP A 109 14.41 -5.71 7.62
CA TRP A 109 13.36 -4.71 7.94
C TRP A 109 13.35 -3.52 6.97
N LYS A 110 14.46 -3.27 6.27
CA LYS A 110 14.55 -2.30 5.16
C LYS A 110 14.61 -3.05 3.85
N LEU A 111 14.09 -2.46 2.77
CA LEU A 111 14.21 -3.00 1.41
C LEU A 111 15.67 -3.38 1.15
N ASN A 112 15.95 -4.68 1.16
CA ASN A 112 17.29 -5.17 0.93
C ASN A 112 17.52 -5.17 -0.57
N ALA A 113 18.04 -4.06 -1.09
CA ALA A 113 18.32 -3.88 -2.51
C ALA A 113 19.21 -5.00 -3.08
N LYS A 114 20.02 -5.68 -2.24
CA LYS A 114 20.82 -6.83 -2.67
C LYS A 114 19.97 -8.04 -3.06
N LEU A 115 18.71 -8.12 -2.62
CA LEU A 115 17.78 -9.17 -3.01
C LEU A 115 17.18 -8.96 -4.41
N LEU A 116 17.30 -7.76 -4.98
CA LEU A 116 16.79 -7.47 -6.32
C LEU A 116 17.65 -8.12 -7.41
N ASN A 117 18.90 -8.51 -7.09
CA ASN A 117 19.89 -9.01 -8.07
C ASN A 117 19.98 -8.15 -9.33
N ASP A 118 19.68 -6.85 -9.19
CA ASP A 118 19.69 -5.87 -10.28
C ASP A 118 20.87 -4.93 -10.04
N GLU A 119 21.97 -5.20 -10.74
CA GLU A 119 23.20 -4.43 -10.63
C GLU A 119 22.99 -2.96 -11.06
N THR A 120 22.13 -2.72 -12.04
CA THR A 120 21.82 -1.37 -12.54
C THR A 120 21.11 -0.56 -11.47
N PHE A 121 20.10 -1.17 -10.82
CA PHE A 121 19.39 -0.54 -9.70
C PHE A 121 20.31 -0.32 -8.51
N ILE A 122 21.11 -1.32 -8.13
CA ILE A 122 22.03 -1.23 -6.98
C ILE A 122 23.05 -0.11 -7.19
N ASP A 123 23.60 0.03 -8.40
CA ASP A 123 24.57 1.08 -8.71
C ASP A 123 23.94 2.47 -8.77
N ALA A 124 22.70 2.58 -9.28
CA ALA A 124 21.95 3.84 -9.26
C ALA A 124 21.65 4.31 -7.82
N VAL A 125 21.31 3.38 -6.93
CA VAL A 125 21.06 3.69 -5.50
C VAL A 125 22.34 4.11 -4.80
N LYS A 126 23.48 3.42 -5.04
CA LYS A 126 24.78 3.78 -4.44
C LYS A 126 25.31 5.13 -4.87
N LYS A 127 25.01 5.60 -6.10
CA LYS A 127 25.48 6.90 -6.60
C LYS A 127 24.73 8.11 -6.01
N LYS A 128 23.59 7.88 -5.35
CA LYS A 128 22.71 8.92 -4.79
C LYS A 128 22.70 8.99 -3.26
N ILE A 129 23.56 8.23 -2.60
CA ILE A 129 23.83 8.25 -1.15
C ILE A 129 25.29 8.67 -0.98
#